data_AF-A0A933EF14-F1
#
_entry.id   AF-A0A933EF14-F1
#
_cell.length_a   1.000
_cell.length_b   1.000
_cell.length_c   1.000
_cell.angle_alpha   90.00
_cell.angle_beta   90.00
_cell.angle_gamma   90.00
#
_symmetry.space_group_name_H-M   'P 1'
#
loop_
_entity.id
_entity.type
_entity.pdbx_description
1 polymer ?
#
loop_
_entity_poly.entity_id
_entity_poly.type
_entity_poly.pdbx_seq_one_letter_code
_entity_poly.pdbx_strand_id
1 'polypeptide(L)'
;MEAKASPLLCRAKRKDGSRCRAVATTSGLCLAHDPMLEAKRQAARSAGGHNKAKSVRLGKLVPPRLVPVFDRLEQAMQQVHQGEIDPRVAQALASLAGAMVRVLTSGELEERLRRLESKLEERNVQ
;
A
#
# COMPACT_ATOMS: atom_id res chain seq x y z
N MET A 1 14.25 21.95 33.55
CA MET A 1 15.17 21.75 32.41
C MET A 1 15.38 20.25 32.23
N GLU A 2 14.59 19.59 31.38
CA GLU A 2 14.76 18.16 31.07
C GLU A 2 15.89 17.98 30.05
N ALA A 3 16.91 17.21 30.42
CA ALA A 3 17.97 16.82 29.51
C ALA A 3 17.41 15.85 28.46
N LYS A 4 17.34 16.27 27.19
CA LYS A 4 17.08 15.38 26.05
C LYS A 4 18.20 14.33 26.00
N ALA A 5 17.90 13.10 26.40
CA ALA A 5 18.81 11.97 26.24
C ALA A 5 19.13 11.79 24.75
N SER A 6 20.42 11.95 24.38
CA SER A 6 20.89 11.64 23.03
C SER A 6 20.48 10.23 22.65
N PRO A 7 19.94 10.00 21.43
CA PRO A 7 19.51 8.66 21.03
C PRO A 7 20.72 7.72 21.06
N LEU A 8 20.65 6.72 21.94
CA LEU A 8 21.68 5.69 22.01
C LEU A 8 21.78 5.02 20.63
N LEU A 9 22.99 4.90 20.10
CA LEU A 9 23.22 4.19 18.84
C LEU A 9 23.28 2.68 19.10
N CYS A 10 22.90 1.91 18.09
CA CYS A 10 22.96 0.45 18.11
C CYS A 10 24.38 -0.04 18.39
N ARG A 11 24.52 -0.93 19.37
CA ARG A 11 25.82 -1.47 19.79
C ARG A 11 26.42 -2.50 18.83
N ALA A 12 25.62 -3.08 17.94
CA ALA A 12 26.06 -4.11 16.99
C ALA A 12 26.92 -3.57 15.84
N LYS A 13 27.71 -4.47 15.24
CA LYS A 13 28.43 -4.25 13.98
C LYS A 13 27.57 -4.70 12.80
N ARG A 14 27.70 -4.00 11.68
CA ARG A 14 27.12 -4.40 10.40
C ARG A 14 27.90 -5.58 9.80
N LYS A 15 27.36 -6.18 8.74
CA LYS A 15 28.02 -7.28 8.00
C LYS A 15 29.39 -6.90 7.42
N ASP A 16 29.60 -5.61 7.12
CA ASP A 16 30.86 -5.04 6.64
C ASP A 16 31.88 -4.73 7.77
N GLY A 17 31.57 -5.11 9.02
CA GLY A 17 32.42 -4.87 10.19
C GLY A 17 32.32 -3.46 10.78
N SER A 18 31.67 -2.51 10.11
CA SER A 18 31.49 -1.14 10.61
C SER A 18 30.45 -1.05 11.74
N ARG A 19 30.53 -0.01 12.58
CA ARG A 19 29.55 0.19 13.67
C ARG A 19 28.19 0.58 13.11
N CYS A 20 27.12 -0.01 13.65
CA CYS A 20 25.77 0.36 13.27
C CYS A 20 25.44 1.79 13.73
N ARG A 21 25.06 2.66 12.79
CA ARG A 21 24.65 4.05 13.06
C ARG A 21 23.14 4.22 13.28
N ALA A 22 22.39 3.13 13.37
CA ALA A 22 20.95 3.19 13.62
C ALA A 22 20.66 3.50 15.10
N VAL A 23 19.54 4.16 15.36
CA VAL A 23 19.05 4.39 16.73
C VAL A 23 18.72 3.06 17.39
N ALA A 24 19.24 2.86 18.60
CA ALA A 24 18.95 1.72 19.43
C ALA A 24 17.55 1.84 20.03
N THR A 25 16.91 0.69 20.21
CA THR A 25 15.73 0.57 21.06
C THR A 25 16.17 0.44 22.53
N THR A 26 15.22 0.18 23.44
CA THR A 26 15.50 -0.06 24.86
C THR A 26 16.45 -1.24 25.11
N SER A 27 16.60 -2.17 24.16
CA SER A 27 17.55 -3.28 24.22
C SER A 27 19.00 -2.88 23.92
N GLY A 28 19.27 -1.63 23.52
CA GLY A 28 20.59 -1.19 23.05
C GLY A 28 20.93 -1.64 21.63
N LEU A 29 20.00 -2.31 20.94
CA LEU A 29 20.11 -2.75 19.55
C LEU A 29 19.00 -2.09 18.70
N CYS A 30 19.28 -1.86 17.42
CA CYS A 30 18.27 -1.33 16.50
C CYS A 30 17.31 -2.44 16.05
N LEU A 31 16.19 -2.04 15.42
CA LEU A 31 15.19 -2.95 14.85
C LEU A 31 15.80 -4.08 14.02
N ALA A 32 16.93 -3.83 13.32
CA ALA A 32 17.61 -4.79 12.44
C ALA A 32 18.61 -5.74 13.15
N HIS A 33 19.09 -5.39 14.35
CA HIS A 33 20.07 -6.20 15.08
C HIS A 33 19.52 -6.80 16.36
N ASP A 34 18.34 -6.37 16.82
CA ASP A 34 17.69 -6.95 17.98
C ASP A 34 17.12 -8.35 17.64
N PRO A 35 17.59 -9.43 18.30
CA PRO A 35 17.07 -10.78 18.10
C PRO A 35 15.63 -10.92 18.58
N MET A 36 15.21 -10.18 19.61
CA MET A 36 13.84 -10.23 20.13
C MET A 36 12.82 -9.70 19.12
N LEU A 37 13.27 -8.86 18.18
CA LEU A 37 12.44 -8.30 17.12
C LEU A 37 12.53 -9.08 15.80
N GLU A 38 13.27 -10.18 15.75
CA GLU A 38 13.46 -10.94 14.50
C GLU A 38 12.14 -11.48 13.95
N ALA A 39 11.31 -12.11 14.79
CA ALA A 39 10.00 -12.60 14.39
C ALA A 39 9.09 -11.48 13.86
N LYS A 40 9.05 -10.34 14.56
CA LYS A 40 8.28 -9.15 14.15
C LYS A 40 8.79 -8.59 12.82
N ARG A 41 10.11 -8.58 12.60
CA ARG A 41 10.73 -8.12 11.35
C ARG A 41 10.45 -9.05 10.19
N GLN A 42 10.47 -10.36 10.42
CA GLN A 42 10.11 -11.35 9.41
C GLN A 42 8.63 -11.24 9.02
N ALA A 43 7.73 -11.11 10.00
CA ALA A 43 6.31 -10.86 9.74
C ALA A 43 6.10 -9.57 8.92
N ALA A 44 6.78 -8.48 9.28
CA ALA A 44 6.70 -7.22 8.54
C ALA A 44 7.25 -7.33 7.11
N ARG A 45 8.35 -8.06 6.90
CA ARG A 45 8.91 -8.32 5.56
C ARG A 45 7.96 -9.16 4.71
N SER A 46 7.38 -10.21 5.29
CA SER A 46 6.38 -11.05 4.62
C SER A 46 5.15 -10.24 4.22
N ALA A 47 4.57 -9.48 5.16
CA ALA A 47 3.44 -8.60 4.89
C ALA A 47 3.75 -7.56 3.80
N GLY A 48 4.94 -6.94 3.84
CA GLY A 48 5.40 -6.02 2.79
C GLY A 48 5.54 -6.71 1.43
N GLY A 49 6.05 -7.94 1.40
CA GLY A 49 6.16 -8.77 0.20
C GLY A 49 4.79 -9.10 -0.39
N HIS A 50 3.85 -9.53 0.44
CA HIS A 50 2.45 -9.79 0.04
C HIS A 50 1.79 -8.54 -0.54
N ASN A 51 1.93 -7.38 0.12
CA ASN A 51 1.37 -6.12 -0.35
C ASN A 51 1.97 -5.71 -1.70
N LYS A 52 3.29 -5.85 -1.87
CA LYS A 52 3.96 -5.56 -3.14
C LYS A 52 3.47 -6.50 -4.26
N ALA A 53 3.42 -7.80 -4.00
CA ALA A 53 2.95 -8.80 -4.96
C ALA A 53 1.48 -8.55 -5.35
N LYS A 54 0.65 -8.17 -4.39
CA LYS A 54 -0.75 -7.78 -4.62
C LYS A 54 -0.86 -6.55 -5.50
N SER A 55 -0.15 -5.47 -5.18
CA SER A 55 -0.13 -4.24 -5.98
C SER A 55 0.35 -4.50 -7.42
N VAL A 56 1.39 -5.32 -7.62
CA VAL A 56 1.87 -5.71 -8.95
C VAL A 56 0.82 -6.51 -9.73
N ARG A 57 0.10 -7.45 -9.08
CA ARG A 57 -0.97 -8.20 -9.74
C ARG A 57 -2.16 -7.29 -10.09
N LEU A 58 -2.59 -6.45 -9.17
CA LEU A 58 -3.70 -5.52 -9.40
C LEU A 58 -3.36 -4.48 -10.46
N GLY A 59 -2.14 -3.95 -10.49
CA GLY A 59 -1.70 -3.00 -11.51
C GLY A 59 -1.68 -3.55 -12.94
N LYS A 60 -1.76 -4.88 -13.12
CA LYS A 60 -1.95 -5.51 -14.45
C LYS A 60 -3.42 -5.62 -14.86
N LEU A 61 -4.33 -5.58 -13.90
CA LEU A 61 -5.76 -5.83 -14.11
C LEU A 61 -6.59 -4.54 -14.08
N VAL A 62 -6.14 -3.55 -13.30
CA VAL A 62 -6.85 -2.29 -13.08
C VAL A 62 -5.89 -1.10 -13.14
N PRO A 63 -6.37 0.09 -13.53
CA PRO A 63 -5.60 1.32 -13.44
C PRO A 63 -4.99 1.51 -12.04
N PRO A 64 -3.74 2.00 -11.90
CA PRO A 64 -3.06 2.15 -10.61
C PRO A 64 -3.86 2.92 -9.56
N ARG A 65 -4.65 3.91 -10.00
CA ARG A 65 -5.51 4.72 -9.12
C ARG A 65 -6.68 3.96 -8.49
N LEU A 66 -7.05 2.81 -9.02
CA LEU A 66 -8.12 1.97 -8.46
C LEU A 66 -7.60 0.99 -7.40
N VAL A 67 -6.29 0.71 -7.35
CA VAL A 67 -5.69 -0.24 -6.39
C VAL A 67 -6.11 0.04 -4.94
N PRO A 68 -6.08 1.30 -4.43
CA PRO A 68 -6.51 1.59 -3.06
C PRO A 68 -7.99 1.30 -2.80
N VAL A 69 -8.85 1.47 -3.81
CA VAL A 69 -10.30 1.19 -3.71
C VAL A 69 -10.54 -0.31 -3.57
N PHE A 70 -9.84 -1.12 -4.37
CA PHE A 70 -9.88 -2.58 -4.26
C PHE A 70 -9.36 -3.08 -2.90
N ASP A 71 -8.25 -2.51 -2.41
CA ASP A 71 -7.73 -2.84 -1.08
C ASP A 71 -8.74 -2.56 0.02
N ARG A 72 -9.42 -1.42 -0.04
CA ARG A 72 -10.42 -1.04 0.96
C ARG A 72 -11.66 -1.94 0.91
N LEU A 73 -12.10 -2.33 -0.29
CA LEU A 73 -13.24 -3.24 -0.45
C LEU A 73 -12.93 -4.65 0.04
N GLU A 74 -11.74 -5.18 -0.25
CA GLU A 74 -11.33 -6.48 0.25
C GLU A 74 -11.23 -6.50 1.78
N GLN A 75 -10.74 -5.42 2.39
CA GLN A 75 -10.73 -5.27 3.84
C GLN A 75 -12.17 -5.27 4.40
N ALA A 76 -13.08 -4.48 3.82
CA ALA A 76 -14.47 -4.45 4.25
C ALA A 76 -15.14 -5.83 4.14
N MET A 77 -14.85 -6.59 3.07
CA MET A 77 -15.34 -7.97 2.92
C MET A 77 -14.86 -8.90 4.03
N GLN A 78 -13.57 -8.82 4.41
CA GLN A 78 -13.03 -9.60 5.54
C GLN A 78 -13.70 -9.23 6.86
N GLN A 79 -13.88 -7.94 7.12
CA GLN A 79 -14.50 -7.44 8.34
C GLN A 79 -15.97 -7.88 8.47
N VAL A 80 -16.72 -7.90 7.37
CA VAL A 80 -18.08 -8.47 7.34
C VAL A 80 -18.06 -9.96 7.64
N HIS A 81 -17.15 -10.70 7.00
CA HIS A 81 -17.04 -12.15 7.21
C HIS A 81 -16.70 -12.50 8.67
N GLN A 82 -15.90 -11.68 9.33
CA GLN A 82 -15.53 -11.81 10.74
C GLN A 82 -16.61 -11.29 11.70
N GLY A 83 -17.68 -10.66 11.19
CA GLY A 83 -18.74 -10.06 12.01
C GLY A 83 -18.37 -8.73 12.67
N GLU A 84 -17.28 -8.10 12.25
CA GLU A 84 -16.81 -6.80 12.78
C GLU A 84 -17.62 -5.61 12.25
N ILE A 85 -18.28 -5.78 11.09
CA ILE A 85 -19.10 -4.75 10.44
C ILE A 85 -20.48 -5.31 10.12
N ASP A 86 -21.52 -4.52 10.40
CA ASP A 86 -22.89 -4.85 10.02
C ASP A 86 -23.01 -4.99 8.48
N PRO A 87 -23.61 -6.09 7.96
CA PRO A 87 -23.73 -6.33 6.52
C PRO A 87 -24.38 -5.18 5.74
N ARG A 88 -25.31 -4.42 6.33
CA ARG A 88 -25.96 -3.27 5.69
C ARG A 88 -24.98 -2.10 5.51
N VAL A 89 -24.12 -1.86 6.49
CA VAL A 89 -23.06 -0.85 6.40
C VAL A 89 -22.10 -1.22 5.28
N ALA A 90 -21.70 -2.49 5.20
CA ALA A 90 -20.84 -2.97 4.12
C ALA A 90 -21.50 -2.88 2.74
N GLN A 91 -22.79 -3.17 2.62
CA GLN A 91 -23.53 -3.01 1.38
C GLN A 91 -23.55 -1.55 0.91
N ALA A 92 -23.73 -0.59 1.83
CA ALA A 92 -23.66 0.84 1.51
C ALA A 92 -22.25 1.24 1.00
N LEU A 93 -21.19 0.77 1.67
CA LEU A 93 -19.80 1.00 1.26
C LEU A 93 -19.49 0.40 -0.12
N ALA A 94 -19.93 -0.83 -0.38
CA ALA A 94 -19.77 -1.49 -1.69
C ALA A 94 -20.49 -0.70 -2.80
N SER A 95 -21.69 -0.19 -2.52
CA SER A 95 -22.46 0.60 -3.47
C SER A 95 -21.77 1.92 -3.83
N LEU A 96 -21.23 2.63 -2.81
CA LEU A 96 -20.46 3.86 -3.02
C LEU A 96 -19.18 3.61 -3.80
N ALA A 97 -18.42 2.58 -3.43
CA ALA A 97 -17.18 2.23 -4.14
C ALA A 97 -17.46 1.85 -5.60
N GLY A 98 -18.53 1.11 -5.87
CA GLY A 98 -18.98 0.81 -7.23
C GLY A 98 -19.32 2.07 -8.03
N ALA A 99 -19.97 3.06 -7.41
CA ALA A 99 -20.21 4.36 -8.04
C ALA A 99 -18.90 5.10 -8.36
N MET A 100 -17.95 5.15 -7.43
CA MET A 100 -16.64 5.78 -7.64
C MET A 100 -15.86 5.12 -8.79
N VAL A 101 -15.83 3.78 -8.83
CA VAL A 101 -15.16 3.04 -9.90
C VAL A 101 -15.79 3.38 -11.26
N ARG A 102 -17.13 3.39 -11.36
CA ARG A 102 -17.83 3.75 -12.61
C ARG A 102 -17.51 5.15 -13.10
N VAL A 103 -17.49 6.15 -12.21
CA VAL A 103 -17.12 7.54 -12.57
C VAL A 103 -15.68 7.58 -13.10
N LEU A 104 -14.75 6.92 -12.42
CA LEU A 104 -13.35 6.88 -12.82
C LEU A 104 -13.15 6.17 -14.16
N THR A 105 -13.84 5.06 -14.42
CA THR A 105 -13.74 4.34 -15.69
C THR A 105 -14.39 5.12 -16.83
N SER A 106 -15.53 5.80 -16.58
CA SER A 106 -16.17 6.67 -17.58
C SER A 106 -15.21 7.75 -18.06
N GLY A 107 -14.55 8.46 -17.14
CA GLY A 107 -13.58 9.49 -17.49
C GLY A 107 -12.36 8.97 -18.28
N GLU A 108 -11.85 7.77 -17.98
CA GLU A 108 -10.77 7.17 -18.81
C GLU A 108 -11.25 6.84 -20.21
N LEU A 109 -12.45 6.29 -20.32
CA LEU A 109 -13.01 5.90 -21.61
C LEU A 109 -13.27 7.12 -22.47
N GLU A 110 -13.86 8.19 -21.92
CA GLU A 110 -14.05 9.46 -22.62
C GLU A 110 -12.72 10.06 -23.09
N GLU A 111 -11.69 10.06 -22.25
CA GLU A 111 -10.37 10.57 -22.61
C GLU A 111 -9.71 9.73 -23.73
N ARG A 112 -9.85 8.40 -23.66
CA ARG A 112 -9.36 7.51 -24.72
C ARG A 112 -10.11 7.71 -26.03
N LEU A 113 -11.43 7.91 -25.97
CA LEU A 113 -12.26 8.21 -27.14
C LEU A 113 -11.83 9.53 -27.78
N ARG A 114 -11.74 10.62 -27.02
CA ARG A 114 -11.25 11.91 -27.52
C ARG A 114 -9.91 11.79 -28.24
N ARG A 115 -8.95 11.07 -27.66
CA ARG A 115 -7.63 10.85 -28.30
C ARG A 115 -7.70 10.04 -29.59
N LEU A 116 -8.61 9.09 -29.70
CA LEU A 116 -8.80 8.31 -30.92
C LEU A 116 -9.49 9.14 -32.01
N GLU A 117 -10.50 9.92 -31.63
CA GLU A 117 -11.23 10.83 -32.52
C GLU A 117 -10.29 11.88 -33.12
N SER A 118 -9.48 12.57 -32.31
CA SER A 118 -8.51 13.55 -32.82
C SER A 118 -7.50 12.94 -33.80
N LYS A 119 -7.01 11.72 -33.55
CA LYS A 119 -6.09 11.03 -34.48
C LYS A 119 -6.76 10.65 -35.79
N LEU A 120 -8.06 10.33 -35.76
CA LEU A 120 -8.82 10.04 -36.98
C LEU A 120 -9.06 11.32 -37.78
N GLU A 121 -9.35 12.44 -37.12
CA GLU A 121 -9.46 13.75 -37.76
C GLU A 121 -8.14 14.17 -38.42
N GLU A 122 -7.01 14.06 -37.72
CA GLU A 122 -5.67 14.34 -38.27
C GLU A 122 -5.35 13.48 -39.50
N ARG A 123 -5.78 12.21 -39.51
CA ARG A 123 -5.59 11.30 -40.65
C ARG A 123 -6.50 11.60 -41.83
N ASN A 124 -7.69 12.13 -41.59
CA ASN A 124 -8.67 12.44 -42.64
C ASN A 124 -8.40 13.78 -43.33
N VAL A 125 -7.55 14.62 -42.73
CA VAL A 125 -7.12 15.92 -43.28
C VAL A 125 -5.83 15.79 -44.12
N GLN A 126 -5.11 14.67 -44.04
CA GLN A 126 -3.96 14.31 -44.89
C GLN A 126 -4.38 13.54 -46.13
#